data_AF-A0A929IW73-F1
#
_entry.id   AF-A0A929IW73-F1
#
_cell.length_a   1.000
_cell.length_b   1.000
_cell.length_c   1.000
_cell.angle_alpha   90.00
_cell.angle_beta   90.00
_cell.angle_gamma   90.00
#
_symmetry.space_group_name_H-M   'P 1'
#
loop_
_entity.id
_entity.type
_entity.pdbx_description
1 polymer ?
#
loop_
_entity_poly.entity_id
_entity_poly.type
_entity_poly.pdbx_seq_one_letter_code
_entity_poly.pdbx_strand_id
1 'polypeptide(L)' 'VDFPNLRQIKDALDEKFHSRGGMKYLYKIIPGGPVAEGCRLAGLDVPSGAIDKSFGSAA' A
#
# COMPACT_ATOMS: atom_id res chain seq x y z
N VAL A 1 -8.53 -19.75 0.81
CA VAL A 1 -8.00 -18.66 -0.04
C VAL A 1 -6.80 -18.11 0.69
N ASP A 2 -5.61 -18.29 0.13
CA ASP A 2 -4.37 -17.78 0.73
C ASP A 2 -4.35 -16.25 0.54
N PHE A 3 -4.28 -15.50 1.64
CA PHE A 3 -4.21 -14.04 1.55
C PHE A 3 -2.78 -13.63 1.21
N PRO A 4 -2.54 -12.86 0.14
CA PRO A 4 -1.20 -12.47 -0.25
C PRO A 4 -0.54 -11.67 0.87
N ASN A 5 0.69 -12.02 1.20
CA ASN A 5 1.44 -11.32 2.24
C ASN A 5 1.74 -9.88 1.79
N LEU A 6 1.88 -8.96 2.74
CA LEU A 6 2.20 -7.54 2.51
C LEU A 6 3.38 -7.32 1.56
N ARG A 7 4.39 -8.19 1.67
CA ARG A 7 5.56 -8.16 0.79
C ARG A 7 5.18 -8.44 -0.67
N GLN A 8 4.36 -9.46 -0.92
CA GLN A 8 3.91 -9.81 -2.28
C GLN A 8 3.05 -8.70 -2.88
N ILE A 9 2.17 -8.09 -2.08
CA ILE A 9 1.38 -6.94 -2.52
C ILE A 9 2.30 -5.77 -2.87
N LYS A 10 3.33 -5.52 -2.05
CA LYS A 10 4.29 -4.46 -2.31
C LYS A 10 5.10 -4.71 -3.59
N ASP A 11 5.63 -5.92 -3.77
CA ASP A 11 6.39 -6.29 -4.97
C ASP A 11 5.51 -6.19 -6.22
N ALA A 12 4.26 -6.67 -6.17
CA ALA A 12 3.33 -6.58 -7.30
C ALA A 12 3.00 -5.11 -7.66
N LEU A 13 2.76 -4.27 -6.65
CA LEU A 13 2.53 -2.84 -6.87
C LEU A 13 3.80 -2.13 -7.38
N ASP A 14 4.98 -2.47 -6.87
CA ASP A 14 6.24 -1.89 -7.36
C ASP A 14 6.45 -2.23 -8.85
N GLU A 15 6.22 -3.49 -9.24
CA GLU A 15 6.31 -3.94 -10.62
C GLU A 15 5.27 -3.25 -11.52
N LYS A 16 4.01 -3.17 -11.07
CA LYS A 16 2.93 -2.49 -11.83
C LYS A 16 3.20 -1.02 -12.07
N PHE A 17 3.81 -0.35 -11.09
CA PHE A 17 4.12 1.08 -11.16
C PHE A 17 5.58 1.37 -11.50
N HIS A 18 6.38 0.35 -11.83
CA HIS A 18 7.82 0.47 -12.07
C HIS A 18 8.12 1.57 -13.09
N SER A 19 7.37 1.58 -14.20
CA SER A 19 7.49 2.58 -15.26
C SER A 19 7.23 4.02 -14.80
N ARG A 20 6.55 4.23 -13.66
CA ARG A 20 6.24 5.54 -13.08
C ARG A 20 7.09 5.88 -11.85
N GLY A 21 8.00 4.98 -11.44
CA GLY A 21 8.83 5.12 -10.24
C GLY A 21 8.50 4.15 -9.10
N GLY A 22 7.69 3.12 -9.38
CA GLY A 22 7.38 2.02 -8.47
C GLY A 22 6.66 2.48 -7.20
N MET A 23 7.04 1.88 -6.09
CA MET A 23 6.51 2.23 -4.77
C MET A 23 6.71 3.69 -4.40
N LYS A 24 7.85 4.29 -4.79
CA LYS A 24 8.15 5.70 -4.46
C LYS A 24 7.14 6.65 -5.10
N TYR A 25 6.64 6.33 -6.30
CA TYR A 25 5.59 7.11 -6.94
C TYR A 25 4.28 6.99 -6.16
N LEU A 26 3.91 5.77 -5.79
CA LEU A 26 2.70 5.49 -5.01
C LEU A 26 2.72 6.20 -3.64
N TYR A 27 3.84 6.21 -2.93
CA TYR A 27 3.99 6.96 -1.68
C TYR A 27 3.92 8.49 -1.85
N LYS A 28 4.26 9.02 -3.04
CA LYS A 28 4.10 10.46 -3.32
C LYS A 28 2.65 10.86 -3.55
N ILE A 29 1.85 10.00 -4.16
CA ILE A 29 0.44 10.28 -4.47
C ILE A 29 -0.50 9.87 -3.34
N ILE A 30 -0.12 8.89 -2.52
CA ILE A 30 -0.92 8.34 -1.42
C ILE A 30 -0.10 8.43 -0.13
N PRO A 31 -0.20 9.54 0.62
CA PRO A 31 0.58 9.75 1.84
C PRO A 31 0.15 8.81 2.98
N GLY A 32 -1.09 8.29 2.96
CA GLY A 32 -1.60 7.32 3.94
C GLY A 32 -1.14 5.87 3.72
N GLY A 33 -0.34 5.63 2.67
CA GLY A 33 0.19 4.32 2.33
C GLY A 33 -0.60 3.64 1.20
N PRO A 34 0.05 3.25 0.10
CA PRO A 34 -0.64 2.78 -1.10
C PRO A 34 -1.40 1.46 -0.94
N VAL A 35 -1.00 0.63 0.02
CA VAL A 35 -1.68 -0.64 0.30
C VAL A 35 -2.97 -0.41 1.09
N ALA A 36 -2.91 0.32 2.20
CA ALA A 36 -4.07 0.53 3.06
C ALA A 36 -5.12 1.43 2.40
N GLU A 37 -4.70 2.56 1.82
CA GLU A 37 -5.61 3.47 1.16
C GLU A 37 -6.12 2.88 -0.17
N GLY A 38 -5.25 2.19 -0.91
CA GLY A 38 -5.64 1.47 -2.14
C GLY A 38 -6.67 0.37 -1.86
N CYS A 39 -6.53 -0.40 -0.78
CA CYS A 39 -7.54 -1.38 -0.38
C CYS A 39 -8.87 -0.71 -0.01
N ARG A 40 -8.85 0.39 0.75
CA ARG A 40 -10.09 1.16 1.06
C ARG A 40 -10.78 1.67 -0.20
N LEU A 41 -10.03 2.24 -1.14
CA LEU A 41 -10.56 2.73 -2.42
C LEU A 41 -11.13 1.59 -3.28
N ALA A 42 -10.51 0.41 -3.22
CA ALA A 42 -10.97 -0.78 -3.92
C ALA A 42 -12.12 -1.52 -3.19
N GLY A 43 -12.54 -1.07 -2.01
CA GLY A 43 -13.53 -1.75 -1.18
C GLY A 43 -13.05 -3.10 -0.63
N LEU A 44 -11.73 -3.29 -0.53
CA LEU A 44 -11.09 -4.51 -0.05
C LEU A 44 -10.73 -4.40 1.44
N ASP A 45 -10.81 -5.51 2.15
CA ASP A 45 -10.35 -5.61 3.53
C ASP A 45 -8.85 -5.34 3.61
N VAL A 46 -8.47 -4.39 4.46
CA VAL A 46 -7.07 -3.96 4.59
C VAL A 46 -6.32 -5.03 5.39
N PRO A 47 -5.23 -5.62 4.87
CA PRO A 47 -4.52 -6.65 5.59
C PRO A 47 -3.89 -6.10 6.88
N SER A 48 -4.01 -6.86 7.97
CA SER A 48 -3.36 -6.58 9.26
C SER A 48 -1.85 -6.44 9.07
N GLY A 49 -1.34 -5.21 9.17
CA GLY A 49 0.06 -4.85 8.91
C GLY A 49 0.27 -3.84 7.77
N ALA A 50 -0.73 -3.61 6.92
CA ALA A 50 -0.76 -2.44 6.01
C ALA A 50 -1.13 -1.16 6.74
N ILE A 51 -1.87 -1.31 7.84
CA ILE A 51 -2.23 -0.23 8.75
C ILE A 51 -1.04 -0.02 9.69
N ASP A 52 -0.07 0.76 9.24
CA ASP A 52 0.95 1.26 10.15
C ASP A 52 0.28 2.35 11.01
N LYS A 53 -0.07 2.01 12.26
CA LYS A 53 -0.70 2.94 13.22
C LYS A 53 0.23 4.13 13.56
N SER A 54 1.49 4.10 13.14
CA SER A 54 2.46 5.18 13.30
C SER A 54 2.42 6.22 12.17
N PHE A 55 1.80 5.94 11.02
CA PHE A 55 1.67 6.90 9.90
C PHE A 55 0.52 7.91 10.10
N GLY A 56 0.41 8.45 11.31
CA GLY A 56 -0.63 9.39 11.74
C GLY A 56 -0.31 10.24 12.97
N SER A 57 0.91 10.19 13.51
CA SER A 57 1.38 11.19 14.49
C SER A 57 2.38 12.14 13.85
N ALA A 58 1.87 13.05 13.02
CA ALA A 58 2.45 14.37 12.91
C ALA A 58 1.64 15.27 13.85
N ALA A 59 2.14 15.40 15.09
CA ALA A 59 1.74 16.46 16.02
C ALA A 59 2.65 17.67 15.82
#